data_AF-A0A2N1PEZ5-F1
#
_entry.id   AF-A0A2N1PEZ5-F1
#
_cell.length_a   1.000
_cell.length_b   1.000
_cell.length_c   1.000
_cell.angle_alpha   90.00
_cell.angle_beta   90.00
_cell.angle_gamma   90.00
#
_symmetry.space_group_name_H-M   'P 1'
#
loop_
_entity.id
_entity.type
_entity.pdbx_description
1 polymer ?
#
loop_
_entity_poly.entity_id
_entity_poly.type
_entity_poly.pdbx_seq_one_letter_code
_entity_poly.pdbx_strand_id
1 'polypeptide(L)'
;EIVRFSPVGAQASMILSSTKYKDASWDFLSWWMSTEVQSDFAFNLQTTYGKQYFWNSANVNAFMNSSIPEQFKQVVLEQWTYGIEASRIPGTYMVEREISNAWSKIVYNGLNARLALDDAVRISNREILYKMAEFGYVENGVVIKNYTVPSIYNIDLWLTEVDNA
;
A
#
# COMPACT_ATOMS: atom_id res chain seq x y z
N GLU A 1 1.76 26.34 -4.89
CA GLU A 1 1.13 25.62 -3.77
C GLU A 1 2.00 24.43 -3.40
N ILE A 2 2.26 24.17 -2.11
CA ILE A 2 3.08 23.02 -1.70
C ILE A 2 2.13 21.84 -1.54
N VAL A 3 2.25 20.89 -2.46
CA VAL A 3 1.48 19.65 -2.41
C VAL A 3 2.14 18.72 -1.40
N ARG A 4 1.39 18.31 -0.37
CA ARG A 4 1.85 17.38 0.66
C ARG A 4 1.12 16.07 0.49
N PHE A 5 1.84 15.02 0.10
CA PHE A 5 1.30 13.67 0.08
C PHE A 5 2.22 12.75 0.87
N SER A 6 1.61 11.86 1.63
CA SER A 6 2.31 10.75 2.27
C SER A 6 1.95 9.47 1.52
N PRO A 7 2.93 8.63 1.13
CA PRO A 7 2.60 7.31 0.62
C PRO A 7 1.92 6.53 1.75
N VAL A 8 0.68 6.14 1.52
CA VAL A 8 -0.06 5.22 2.39
C VAL A 8 -0.47 4.04 1.53
N GLY A 9 0.12 2.88 1.79
CA GLY A 9 -0.09 1.71 0.95
C GLY A 9 0.74 0.55 1.47
N ALA A 10 0.11 -0.28 2.28
CA ALA A 10 0.68 -1.54 2.74
C ALA A 10 -0.43 -2.59 2.74
N GLN A 11 -0.18 -3.71 2.07
CA GLN A 11 -1.06 -4.85 2.13
C GLN A 11 -0.88 -5.54 3.48
N ALA A 12 -1.84 -5.38 4.39
CA ALA A 12 -1.80 -6.01 5.71
C ALA A 12 -2.36 -7.43 5.71
N SER A 13 -3.36 -7.70 4.84
CA SER A 13 -4.09 -8.97 4.78
C SER A 13 -4.26 -9.41 3.34
N MET A 14 -4.29 -10.73 3.11
CA MET A 14 -4.55 -11.31 1.79
C MET A 14 -5.29 -12.63 1.92
N ILE A 15 -6.23 -12.88 0.99
CA ILE A 15 -6.85 -14.19 0.81
C ILE A 15 -6.24 -14.80 -0.45
N LEU A 16 -5.60 -15.95 -0.32
CA LEU A 16 -5.02 -16.64 -1.46
C LEU A 16 -6.13 -17.21 -2.34
N SER A 17 -6.09 -16.95 -3.65
CA SER A 17 -7.13 -17.40 -4.59
C SER A 17 -7.29 -18.93 -4.63
N SER A 18 -6.23 -19.67 -4.33
CA SER A 18 -6.19 -21.13 -4.26
C SER A 18 -6.78 -21.73 -2.98
N THR A 19 -7.19 -20.91 -2.01
CA THR A 19 -7.79 -21.41 -0.76
C THR A 19 -9.11 -22.13 -1.04
N LYS A 20 -9.34 -23.22 -0.30
CA LYS A 20 -10.64 -23.92 -0.29
C LYS A 20 -11.68 -23.24 0.59
N TYR A 21 -11.28 -22.26 1.40
CA TYR A 21 -12.09 -21.63 2.45
C TYR A 21 -12.25 -20.13 2.22
N LYS A 22 -12.69 -19.72 1.03
CA LYS A 22 -12.76 -18.29 0.64
C LYS A 22 -13.69 -17.51 1.57
N ASP A 23 -14.91 -18.00 1.76
CA ASP A 23 -15.92 -17.34 2.60
C ASP A 23 -15.49 -17.26 4.06
N ALA A 24 -15.02 -18.38 4.64
CA ALA A 24 -14.52 -18.38 6.02
C ALA A 24 -13.29 -17.47 6.21
N SER A 25 -12.43 -17.35 5.20
CA SER A 25 -11.30 -16.41 5.24
C SER A 25 -11.78 -14.96 5.23
N TRP A 26 -12.81 -14.66 4.44
CA TRP A 26 -13.44 -13.34 4.41
C TRP A 26 -14.13 -13.01 5.72
N ASP A 27 -14.89 -13.94 6.29
CA ASP A 27 -15.56 -13.79 7.58
C ASP A 27 -14.54 -13.53 8.69
N PHE A 28 -13.44 -14.29 8.71
CA PHE A 28 -12.37 -14.09 9.67
C PHE A 28 -11.73 -12.71 9.54
N LEU A 29 -11.38 -12.28 8.32
CA LEU A 29 -10.79 -10.96 8.12
C LEU A 29 -11.78 -9.83 8.49
N SER A 30 -13.06 -10.01 8.17
CA SER A 30 -14.11 -9.04 8.52
C SER A 30 -14.28 -8.92 10.03
N TRP A 31 -14.30 -10.05 10.74
CA TRP A 31 -14.29 -10.09 12.21
C TRP A 31 -13.03 -9.44 12.78
N TRP A 32 -11.85 -9.86 12.32
CA TRP A 32 -10.56 -9.38 12.83
C TRP A 32 -10.40 -7.87 12.66
N MET A 33 -10.84 -7.33 11.52
CA MET A 33 -10.73 -5.90 11.19
C MET A 33 -11.85 -5.04 11.80
N SER A 34 -12.83 -5.66 12.47
CA SER A 34 -13.94 -4.94 13.10
C SER A 34 -13.44 -4.02 14.22
N THR A 35 -14.18 -2.94 14.46
CA THR A 35 -13.81 -1.91 15.44
C THR A 35 -13.66 -2.49 16.85
N GLU A 36 -14.59 -3.35 17.26
CA GLU A 36 -14.61 -3.99 18.58
C GLU A 36 -13.37 -4.85 18.77
N VAL A 37 -13.12 -5.80 17.86
CA VAL A 37 -12.01 -6.75 17.95
C VAL A 37 -10.66 -6.03 17.92
N GLN A 38 -10.49 -5.02 17.05
CA GLN A 38 -9.26 -4.24 17.00
C GLN A 38 -9.04 -3.39 18.27
N SER A 39 -10.11 -2.85 18.86
CA SER A 39 -10.02 -2.07 20.11
C SER A 39 -9.64 -2.97 21.28
N ASP A 40 -10.29 -4.13 21.39
CA ASP A 40 -10.02 -5.11 22.43
C ASP A 40 -8.60 -5.68 22.32
N PHE A 41 -8.14 -5.96 21.09
CA PHE A 41 -6.77 -6.39 20.86
C PHE A 41 -5.76 -5.33 21.32
N ALA A 42 -5.97 -4.06 20.96
CA ALA A 42 -5.11 -2.96 21.39
C ALA A 42 -5.06 -2.83 22.92
N PHE A 43 -6.22 -2.93 23.57
CA PHE A 43 -6.32 -2.90 25.03
C PHE A 43 -5.61 -4.08 25.68
N ASN A 44 -5.86 -5.30 25.20
CA ASN A 44 -5.24 -6.52 25.72
C ASN A 44 -3.71 -6.48 25.59
N LEU A 45 -3.20 -5.96 24.48
CA LEU A 45 -1.75 -5.82 24.26
C LEU A 45 -1.12 -4.91 25.34
N GLN A 46 -1.77 -3.77 25.64
CA GLN A 46 -1.28 -2.83 26.64
C GLN A 46 -1.43 -3.31 28.08
N THR A 47 -2.54 -3.98 28.41
CA THR A 47 -2.75 -4.50 29.77
C THR A 47 -1.83 -5.69 30.07
N THR A 48 -1.52 -6.49 29.06
CA THR A 48 -0.64 -7.66 29.19
C THR A 48 0.83 -7.26 29.25
N TYR A 49 1.28 -6.38 28.35
CA TYR A 49 2.71 -6.10 28.16
C TYR A 49 3.13 -4.69 28.61
N GLY A 50 2.17 -3.87 29.01
CA GLY A 50 2.40 -2.52 29.53
C GLY A 50 2.27 -1.42 28.48
N LYS A 51 2.40 -0.18 28.95
CA LYS A 51 2.08 1.04 28.20
C LYS A 51 2.92 1.28 26.95
N GLN A 52 4.04 0.59 26.76
CA GLN A 52 4.88 0.74 25.57
C GLN A 52 4.34 -0.04 24.36
N TYR A 53 3.45 -1.00 24.59
CA TYR A 53 2.90 -1.85 23.54
C TYR A 53 1.66 -1.20 22.91
N PHE A 54 1.87 -0.07 22.23
CA PHE A 54 0.82 0.60 21.46
C PHE A 54 0.49 -0.18 20.19
N TRP A 55 -0.80 -0.37 19.94
CA TRP A 55 -1.30 -0.89 18.68
C TRP A 55 -1.92 0.24 17.86
N ASN A 56 -1.30 0.56 16.73
CA ASN A 56 -1.80 1.56 15.79
C ASN A 56 -2.70 0.88 14.76
N SER A 57 -3.96 0.66 15.12
CA SER A 57 -4.92 -0.01 14.22
C SER A 57 -5.15 0.81 12.95
N ALA A 58 -5.20 0.12 11.79
CA ALA A 58 -5.63 0.72 10.53
C ALA A 58 -7.15 0.98 10.48
N ASN A 59 -7.93 0.40 11.40
CA ASN A 59 -9.33 0.76 11.58
C ASN A 59 -9.39 2.09 12.34
N VAL A 60 -9.80 3.16 11.66
CA VAL A 60 -9.86 4.53 12.19
C VAL A 60 -10.68 4.61 13.47
N ASN A 61 -11.80 3.90 13.56
CA ASN A 61 -12.65 3.92 14.75
C ASN A 61 -11.96 3.23 15.94
N ALA A 62 -11.27 2.10 15.69
CA ALA A 62 -10.51 1.42 16.74
C ALA A 62 -9.29 2.23 17.19
N PHE A 63 -8.61 2.89 16.26
CA PHE A 63 -7.52 3.83 16.57
C PHE A 63 -8.00 4.96 17.49
N MET A 64 -9.20 5.50 17.23
CA MET A 64 -9.80 6.53 18.07
C MET A 64 -10.14 6.06 19.48
N ASN A 65 -10.42 4.76 19.66
CA ASN A 65 -10.62 4.15 20.98
C ASN A 65 -9.33 3.88 21.75
N SER A 66 -8.16 4.05 21.12
CA SER A 66 -6.87 3.79 21.78
C SER A 66 -6.63 4.73 22.96
N SER A 67 -5.76 4.30 23.88
CA SER A 67 -5.33 5.07 25.05
C SER A 67 -4.38 6.24 24.72
N ILE A 68 -4.06 6.45 23.44
CA ILE A 68 -3.23 7.57 22.99
C ILE A 68 -3.97 8.88 23.34
N PRO A 69 -3.29 9.88 23.95
CA PRO A 69 -3.88 11.17 24.24
C PRO A 69 -4.53 11.80 23.00
N GLU A 70 -5.71 12.38 23.20
CA GLU A 70 -6.56 12.91 22.12
C GLU A 70 -5.80 13.85 21.17
N GLN A 71 -5.00 14.76 21.73
CA GLN A 71 -4.18 15.70 20.96
C GLN A 71 -3.25 15.02 19.94
N PHE A 72 -2.72 13.82 20.23
CA PHE A 72 -1.85 13.10 19.31
C PHE A 72 -2.65 12.30 18.28
N LYS A 73 -3.79 11.72 18.68
CA LYS A 73 -4.70 11.06 17.74
C LYS A 73 -5.17 12.02 16.65
N GLN A 74 -5.51 13.25 17.03
CA GLN A 74 -5.95 14.28 16.07
C GLN A 74 -4.85 14.65 15.06
N VAL A 75 -3.60 14.77 15.50
CA VAL A 75 -2.46 15.01 14.58
C VAL A 75 -2.29 13.86 13.60
N VAL A 76 -2.38 12.60 14.06
CA VAL A 76 -2.28 11.42 13.20
C VAL A 76 -3.43 11.37 12.19
N LEU A 77 -4.67 11.66 12.62
CA LEU A 77 -5.82 11.71 11.73
C LEU A 77 -5.70 12.80 10.67
N GLU A 78 -5.21 13.98 11.05
CA GLU A 78 -4.95 15.07 10.11
C GLU A 78 -3.91 14.63 9.06
N GLN A 79 -2.83 13.98 9.48
CA GLN A 79 -1.81 13.43 8.58
C GLN A 79 -2.38 12.39 7.62
N TRP A 80 -3.33 11.56 8.08
CA TRP A 80 -3.96 10.53 7.26
C TRP A 80 -4.69 11.11 6.04
N THR A 81 -5.21 12.34 6.13
CA THR A 81 -5.89 13.00 5.00
C THR A 81 -4.97 13.32 3.82
N TYR A 82 -3.66 13.39 4.06
CA TYR A 82 -2.64 13.55 3.02
C TYR A 82 -2.17 12.22 2.43
N GLY A 83 -2.75 11.11 2.90
CA GLY A 83 -2.44 9.78 2.43
C GLY A 83 -2.92 9.57 1.00
N ILE A 84 -1.98 9.29 0.09
CA ILE A 84 -2.29 8.78 -1.26
C ILE A 84 -1.61 7.43 -1.44
N GLU A 85 -2.37 6.45 -1.94
CA GLU A 85 -1.79 5.20 -2.40
C GLU A 85 -1.25 5.34 -3.83
N ALA A 86 0.00 4.94 -4.04
CA ALA A 86 0.55 4.85 -5.38
C ALA A 86 -0.15 3.74 -6.17
N SER A 87 -0.52 4.05 -7.41
CA SER A 87 -1.12 3.09 -8.33
C SER A 87 -0.30 1.81 -8.41
N ARG A 88 -0.93 0.66 -8.15
CA ARG A 88 -0.30 -0.65 -8.26
C ARG A 88 -0.39 -1.13 -9.71
N ILE A 89 0.71 -1.04 -10.42
CA ILE A 89 0.91 -1.60 -11.76
C ILE A 89 1.98 -2.71 -11.75
N PRO A 90 1.99 -3.65 -12.71
CA PRO A 90 3.13 -4.53 -12.93
C PRO A 90 4.45 -3.74 -12.98
N GLY A 91 5.41 -4.13 -12.13
CA GLY A 91 6.71 -3.45 -12.02
C GLY A 91 6.78 -2.29 -11.01
N THR A 92 5.70 -1.92 -10.32
CA THR A 92 5.70 -0.81 -9.32
C THR A 92 6.78 -0.97 -8.25
N TYR A 93 7.05 -2.21 -7.83
CA TYR A 93 8.09 -2.52 -6.84
C TYR A 93 9.47 -1.97 -7.24
N MET A 94 9.74 -1.83 -8.55
CA MET A 94 10.98 -1.29 -9.06
C MET A 94 11.10 0.22 -8.85
N VAL A 95 9.97 0.94 -8.88
CA VAL A 95 9.95 2.38 -8.61
C VAL A 95 10.33 2.60 -7.15
N GLU A 96 9.69 1.90 -6.21
CA GLU A 96 9.98 1.99 -4.78
C GLU A 96 11.45 1.62 -4.47
N ARG A 97 11.95 0.55 -5.10
CA ARG A 97 13.34 0.11 -4.96
C ARG A 97 14.33 1.12 -5.50
N GLU A 98 14.14 1.62 -6.72
CA GLU A 98 15.11 2.53 -7.33
C GLU A 98 15.09 3.92 -6.70
N ILE A 99 13.97 4.36 -6.12
CA ILE A 99 13.94 5.55 -5.25
C ILE A 99 14.84 5.34 -4.03
N SER A 100 14.73 4.18 -3.37
CA SER A 100 15.58 3.83 -2.22
C SER A 100 17.06 3.73 -2.60
N ASN A 101 17.36 3.16 -3.77
CA ASN A 101 18.71 3.09 -4.32
C ASN A 101 19.26 4.48 -4.65
N ALA A 102 18.46 5.35 -5.28
CA ALA A 102 18.86 6.72 -5.61
C ALA A 102 19.19 7.51 -4.35
N TRP A 103 18.33 7.43 -3.33
CA TRP A 103 18.58 8.07 -2.04
C TRP A 103 19.89 7.57 -1.41
N SER A 104 20.10 6.25 -1.40
CA SER A 104 21.32 5.65 -0.85
C SER A 104 22.58 6.10 -1.61
N LYS A 105 22.54 6.16 -2.94
CA LYS A 105 23.65 6.63 -3.78
C LYS A 105 23.96 8.12 -3.53
N ILE A 106 22.94 8.94 -3.33
CA ILE A 106 23.12 10.37 -3.05
C ILE A 106 23.72 10.56 -1.66
N VAL A 107 23.11 9.96 -0.64
CA VAL A 107 23.45 10.24 0.77
C VAL A 107 24.75 9.55 1.18
N TYR A 108 24.95 8.29 0.81
CA TYR A 108 26.12 7.54 1.25
C TYR A 108 27.30 7.65 0.27
N ASN A 109 27.05 7.76 -1.03
CA ASN A 109 28.10 7.74 -2.05
C ASN A 109 28.37 9.11 -2.68
N GLY A 110 27.64 10.16 -2.26
CA GLY A 110 27.80 11.51 -2.79
C GLY A 110 27.48 11.65 -4.29
N LEU A 111 26.74 10.69 -4.87
CA LEU A 111 26.39 10.75 -6.28
C LEU A 111 25.50 11.97 -6.54
N ASN A 112 25.73 12.64 -7.67
CA ASN A 112 24.90 13.76 -8.08
C ASN A 112 23.42 13.32 -8.16
N ALA A 113 22.53 14.08 -7.51
CA ALA A 113 21.11 13.74 -7.42
C ALA A 113 20.44 13.60 -8.79
N ARG A 114 20.81 14.43 -9.77
CA ARG A 114 20.26 14.33 -11.13
C ARG A 114 20.65 13.00 -11.78
N LEU A 115 21.90 12.58 -11.66
CA LEU A 115 22.37 11.31 -12.22
C LEU A 115 21.72 10.11 -11.52
N ALA A 116 21.65 10.15 -10.19
CA ALA A 116 21.01 9.08 -9.42
C ALA A 116 19.54 8.88 -9.80
N LEU A 117 18.81 9.99 -9.99
CA LEU A 117 17.40 9.97 -10.39
C LEU A 117 17.21 9.57 -11.85
N ASP A 118 18.07 10.03 -12.77
CA ASP A 118 18.02 9.64 -14.19
C ASP A 118 18.19 8.12 -14.36
N ASP A 119 19.16 7.54 -13.65
CA ASP A 119 19.35 6.10 -13.61
C ASP A 119 18.14 5.35 -13.03
N ALA A 120 17.58 5.86 -11.92
CA ALA A 120 16.41 5.27 -11.29
C ALA A 120 15.22 5.24 -12.26
N VAL A 121 14.92 6.36 -12.92
CA VAL A 121 13.84 6.47 -13.92
C VAL A 121 14.06 5.48 -15.05
N ARG A 122 15.27 5.41 -15.61
CA ARG A 122 15.60 4.50 -16.71
C ARG A 122 15.42 3.03 -16.32
N ILE A 123 15.89 2.63 -15.14
CA ILE A 123 15.79 1.26 -14.64
C ILE A 123 14.34 0.90 -14.36
N SER A 124 13.59 1.77 -13.68
CA SER A 124 12.18 1.55 -13.37
C SER A 124 11.33 1.42 -14.64
N ASN A 125 11.50 2.31 -15.61
CA ASN A 125 10.76 2.25 -16.87
C ASN A 125 11.01 0.95 -17.64
N ARG A 126 12.27 0.48 -17.68
CA ARG A 126 12.62 -0.78 -18.34
C ARG A 126 11.93 -1.97 -17.67
N GLU A 127 11.91 -2.00 -16.34
CA GLU A 127 11.24 -3.09 -15.60
C GLU A 127 9.72 -3.04 -15.78
N ILE A 128 9.11 -1.86 -15.73
CA ILE A 128 7.66 -1.71 -15.95
C ILE A 128 7.29 -2.26 -17.32
N LEU A 129 8.03 -1.89 -18.39
CA LEU A 129 7.78 -2.42 -19.73
C LEU A 129 7.96 -3.94 -19.79
N TYR A 130 9.02 -4.46 -19.16
CA TYR A 130 9.28 -5.89 -19.09
C TYR A 130 8.16 -6.66 -18.39
N LYS A 131 7.70 -6.18 -17.23
CA LYS A 131 6.58 -6.79 -16.49
C LYS A 131 5.26 -6.64 -17.21
N MET A 132 4.98 -5.49 -17.81
CA MET A 132 3.79 -5.31 -18.64
C MET A 132 3.78 -6.27 -19.83
N ALA A 133 4.93 -6.60 -20.42
CA ALA A 133 5.04 -7.60 -21.47
C ALA A 133 4.78 -9.03 -20.96
N GLU A 134 5.27 -9.40 -19.78
CA GLU A 134 4.97 -10.70 -19.16
C GLU A 134 3.46 -10.93 -18.97
N PHE A 135 2.68 -9.86 -18.76
CA PHE A 135 1.23 -9.91 -18.61
C PHE A 135 0.45 -9.54 -19.90
N GLY A 136 1.12 -9.44 -21.05
CA GLY A 136 0.47 -9.22 -22.35
C GLY A 136 -0.07 -7.81 -22.60
N TYR A 137 0.39 -6.80 -21.85
CA TYR A 137 0.05 -5.39 -22.09
C TYR A 137 0.98 -4.72 -23.10
N VAL A 138 2.19 -5.24 -23.27
CA VAL A 138 3.24 -4.70 -24.14
C VAL A 138 3.83 -5.82 -25.01
N GLU A 139 4.06 -5.54 -26.28
CA GLU A 139 4.75 -6.43 -27.21
C GLU A 139 5.84 -5.66 -27.95
N ASN A 140 7.08 -6.15 -27.94
CA ASN A 140 8.24 -5.50 -28.59
C ASN A 140 8.40 -4.00 -28.22
N GLY A 141 8.05 -3.62 -26.99
CA GLY A 141 8.11 -2.23 -26.51
C GLY A 141 6.93 -1.35 -26.93
N VAL A 142 5.95 -1.90 -27.63
CA VAL A 142 4.71 -1.21 -28.03
C VAL A 142 3.58 -1.63 -27.10
N VAL A 143 2.85 -0.66 -26.55
CA VAL A 143 1.65 -0.92 -25.73
C VAL A 143 0.53 -1.42 -26.65
N ILE A 144 0.07 -2.65 -26.41
CA ILE A 144 -1.00 -3.29 -27.19
C ILE A 144 -2.34 -3.32 -26.44
N LYS A 145 -2.30 -3.21 -25.11
CA LYS A 145 -3.48 -3.14 -24.23
C LYS A 145 -3.21 -2.16 -23.10
N ASN A 146 -4.17 -1.27 -22.82
CA ASN A 146 -4.07 -0.36 -21.68
C ASN A 146 -4.28 -1.12 -20.37
N TYR A 147 -3.43 -0.86 -19.38
CA TYR A 147 -3.62 -1.32 -18.01
C TYR A 147 -4.51 -0.31 -17.26
N THR A 148 -5.71 -0.72 -16.87
CA THR A 148 -6.63 0.11 -16.08
C THR A 148 -6.32 -0.06 -14.60
N VAL A 149 -5.78 0.98 -13.97
CA VAL A 149 -5.52 0.98 -12.52
C VAL A 149 -6.86 0.98 -11.76
N PRO A 150 -7.04 0.07 -10.79
CA PRO A 150 -8.21 0.10 -9.90
C PRO A 150 -8.24 1.38 -9.08
N SER A 151 -9.43 1.94 -8.91
CA SER A 151 -9.73 3.11 -8.11
C SER A 151 -11.15 2.99 -7.56
N ILE A 152 -11.52 3.85 -6.61
CA ILE A 152 -12.89 3.91 -6.09
C ILE A 152 -13.95 4.21 -7.17
N TYR A 153 -13.54 4.73 -8.34
CA TYR A 153 -14.42 5.13 -9.42
C TYR A 153 -14.65 4.05 -10.49
N ASN A 154 -13.88 2.96 -10.46
CA ASN A 154 -13.93 1.90 -11.48
C ASN A 154 -13.73 0.49 -10.88
N ILE A 155 -13.88 0.34 -9.57
CA ILE A 155 -13.71 -0.92 -8.85
C ILE A 155 -14.78 -1.96 -9.23
N ASP A 156 -15.93 -1.49 -9.69
CA ASP A 156 -17.04 -2.29 -10.21
C ASP A 156 -16.65 -3.10 -11.46
N LEU A 157 -15.78 -2.55 -12.33
CA LEU A 157 -15.26 -3.28 -13.49
C LEU A 157 -14.52 -4.56 -13.06
N TRP A 158 -13.77 -4.50 -11.96
CA TRP A 158 -13.04 -5.63 -11.42
C TRP A 158 -13.96 -6.74 -10.87
N LEU A 159 -15.15 -6.39 -10.39
CA LEU A 159 -16.13 -7.39 -9.93
C LEU A 159 -16.68 -8.21 -11.11
N THR A 160 -16.67 -7.66 -12.33
CA THR A 160 -17.21 -8.31 -13.54
C THR A 160 -16.20 -9.14 -14.33
N GLU A 161 -14.90 -8.93 -14.12
CA GLU A 161 -13.85 -9.76 -14.75
C GLU A 161 -13.82 -11.18 -14.17
N VAL A 162 -14.22 -11.37 -12.91
CA VAL A 162 -14.22 -12.68 -12.22
C VAL A 162 -15.23 -13.66 -12.83
N ASP A 163 -16.33 -13.16 -13.38
CA ASP A 163 -17.37 -14.00 -13.98
C ASP A 163 -17.02 -14.48 -15.41
N ASN A 164 -15.94 -13.96 -15.99
CA ASN A 164 -15.55 -14.21 -17.39
C ASN A 164 -14.18 -14.90 -17.54
N ALA A 165 -13.60 -15.42 -16.44
CA ALA A 165 -12.31 -16.12 -16.42
C ALA A 165 -12.43 -17.63 -16.18
#